data_AF-A0A3N1IL66-F1
#
_entry.id   AF-A0A3N1IL66-F1
#
_cell.length_a   1.000
_cell.length_b   1.000
_cell.length_c   1.000
_cell.angle_alpha   90.00
_cell.angle_beta   90.00
_cell.angle_gamma   90.00
#
_symmetry.space_group_name_H-M   'P 1'
#
loop_
_entity.id
_entity.type
_entity.pdbx_description
1 polymer ?
#
loop_
_entity_poly.entity_id
_entity_poly.type
_entity_poly.pdbx_seq_one_letter_code
_entity_poly.pdbx_strand_id
1 'polypeptide(L)'
;MAAVVGDEQLRRPGGYAVQVLLVAVCYFAAGRLGLLRELSVEGAVVTPIYPPTGVAVAALLVFGLGCWPGIMLGAFFVVLSLTTPSPEVLGVLVGNTAAPLCAALLLRRAGFRSDLSRLRDGLSLVFLAALAAMMISATLGVGLLVLSNRLAGHSFWLVWLAWWVGDAMGVLIVTPLLLMLYRVRWPPPTVRWKEATALAVAACALVPLATYSSMSLLFIVYPLLIWAALRFQLLGSVLCALLTSVVATVAATNGVGVFARLTRVEVMVQLQAFNGAMALTALLLSAVITEQRNTRRSVEKACQELVEVLEHLNAGQAPPPRRPPGEDDTDDRPSPTGTP
;
A
#
# COMPACT_ATOMS: atom_id res chain seq x y z
N MET A 1 23.46 -15.31 -9.10
CA MET A 1 23.26 -16.76 -8.83
C MET A 1 22.32 -17.09 -7.67
N ALA A 2 22.12 -16.23 -6.66
CA ALA A 2 21.18 -16.53 -5.55
C ALA A 2 19.68 -16.43 -5.90
N ALA A 3 19.31 -15.82 -7.03
CA ALA A 3 17.91 -15.65 -7.44
C ALA A 3 17.31 -16.88 -8.15
N VAL A 4 18.14 -17.80 -8.67
CA VAL A 4 17.68 -19.00 -9.39
C VAL A 4 17.40 -20.16 -8.42
N VAL A 5 18.08 -20.21 -7.28
CA VAL A 5 17.94 -21.31 -6.30
C VAL A 5 16.63 -21.24 -5.49
N GLY A 6 16.03 -20.04 -5.35
CA GLY A 6 14.75 -19.87 -4.64
C GLY A 6 13.55 -20.44 -5.40
N ASP A 7 13.57 -20.38 -6.73
CA ASP A 7 12.46 -20.84 -7.58
C ASP A 7 12.37 -22.38 -7.64
N GLU A 8 13.48 -23.07 -7.39
CA GLU A 8 13.57 -24.53 -7.54
C GLU A 8 13.09 -25.31 -6.29
N GLN A 9 13.19 -24.70 -5.10
CA GLN A 9 12.60 -25.26 -3.87
C GLN A 9 11.08 -25.08 -3.79
N LEU A 10 10.54 -24.03 -4.42
CA LEU A 10 9.09 -23.73 -4.51
C LEU A 10 8.33 -24.65 -5.47
N ARG A 11 9.03 -25.39 -6.34
CA ARG A 11 8.44 -26.36 -7.29
C ARG A 11 8.04 -27.70 -6.66
N ARG A 12 8.47 -27.99 -5.42
CA ARG A 12 7.99 -29.19 -4.70
C ARG A 12 6.57 -28.91 -4.17
N PRO A 13 5.61 -29.85 -4.31
CA PRO A 13 4.22 -29.65 -3.87
C PRO A 13 4.12 -29.24 -2.40
N GLY A 14 5.06 -29.69 -1.55
CA GLY A 14 5.15 -29.27 -0.15
C GLY A 14 5.50 -27.80 0.06
N GLY A 15 6.38 -27.22 -0.76
CA GLY A 15 6.76 -25.81 -0.65
C GLY A 15 5.61 -24.86 -1.00
N TYR A 16 4.88 -25.20 -2.06
CA TYR A 16 3.67 -24.47 -2.45
C TYR A 16 2.56 -24.55 -1.40
N ALA A 17 2.32 -25.74 -0.82
CA ALA A 17 1.33 -25.92 0.24
C ALA A 17 1.67 -25.07 1.48
N VAL A 18 2.94 -25.06 1.90
CA VAL A 18 3.41 -24.24 3.03
C VAL A 18 3.22 -22.75 2.73
N GLN A 19 3.53 -22.30 1.51
CA GLN A 19 3.31 -20.92 1.09
C GLN A 19 1.83 -20.53 1.13
N VAL A 20 0.94 -21.37 0.60
CA VAL A 20 -0.52 -21.15 0.64
C VAL A 20 -1.03 -21.07 2.07
N LEU A 21 -0.59 -21.99 2.94
CA LEU A 21 -0.96 -21.99 4.36
C LEU A 21 -0.43 -20.76 5.09
N LEU A 22 0.82 -20.34 4.82
CA LEU A 22 1.40 -19.14 5.41
C LEU A 22 0.59 -17.89 5.03
N VAL A 23 0.23 -17.74 3.75
CA VAL A 23 -0.60 -16.61 3.29
C VAL A 23 -1.98 -16.65 3.93
N ALA A 24 -2.60 -17.83 4.04
CA ALA A 24 -3.89 -18.00 4.71
C ALA A 24 -3.83 -17.60 6.19
N VAL A 25 -2.82 -18.06 6.93
CA VAL A 25 -2.63 -17.73 8.34
C VAL A 25 -2.36 -16.24 8.53
N CYS A 26 -1.49 -15.64 7.71
CA CYS A 26 -1.21 -14.20 7.76
C CYS A 26 -2.46 -13.36 7.45
N TYR A 27 -3.23 -13.74 6.43
CA TYR A 27 -4.48 -13.09 6.08
C TYR A 27 -5.51 -13.21 7.21
N PHE A 28 -5.69 -14.42 7.75
CA PHE A 28 -6.61 -14.67 8.86
C PHE A 28 -6.23 -13.90 10.12
N ALA A 29 -4.96 -13.92 10.52
CA ALA A 29 -4.47 -13.19 11.68
C ALA A 29 -4.66 -11.67 11.51
N ALA A 30 -4.36 -11.14 10.32
CA ALA A 30 -4.62 -9.74 9.99
C ALA A 30 -6.11 -9.40 10.04
N GLY A 31 -6.98 -10.35 9.66
CA GLY A 31 -8.43 -10.20 9.71
C GLY A 31 -8.92 -10.16 11.13
N ARG A 32 -8.47 -11.09 11.97
CA ARG A 32 -8.77 -11.10 13.40
C ARG A 32 -8.29 -9.82 14.09
N LEU A 33 -7.11 -9.31 13.75
CA LEU A 33 -6.60 -8.04 14.26
C LEU A 33 -7.48 -6.85 13.87
N GLY A 34 -7.93 -6.78 12.60
CA GLY A 34 -8.87 -5.76 12.16
C GLY A 34 -10.22 -5.85 12.87
N LEU A 35 -10.71 -7.07 13.09
CA LEU A 35 -11.98 -7.35 13.75
C LEU A 35 -11.98 -7.10 15.27
N LEU A 36 -10.81 -7.04 15.93
CA LEU A 36 -10.73 -6.59 17.33
C LEU A 36 -11.26 -5.15 17.51
N ARG A 37 -11.34 -4.37 16.42
CA ARG A 37 -11.79 -2.98 16.41
C ARG A 37 -12.82 -2.75 15.30
N GLU A 38 -13.82 -3.63 15.25
CA GLU A 38 -14.92 -3.52 14.30
C GLU A 38 -15.88 -2.35 14.61
N LEU A 39 -16.42 -1.73 13.56
CA LEU A 39 -17.54 -0.80 13.64
C LEU A 39 -18.72 -1.40 12.87
N SER A 40 -19.87 -1.56 13.51
CA SER A 40 -21.07 -2.07 12.84
C SER A 40 -21.96 -0.92 12.37
N VAL A 41 -21.96 -0.58 11.08
CA VAL A 41 -22.82 0.47 10.52
C VAL A 41 -23.98 -0.15 9.77
N GLU A 42 -25.20 0.20 10.17
CA GLU A 42 -26.46 -0.30 9.57
C GLU A 42 -26.51 -1.84 9.46
N GLY A 43 -25.97 -2.54 10.47
CA GLY A 43 -25.93 -4.01 10.52
C GLY A 43 -24.78 -4.66 9.75
N ALA A 44 -24.03 -3.89 8.95
CA ALA A 44 -22.81 -4.37 8.29
C ALA A 44 -21.58 -4.11 9.16
N VAL A 45 -20.76 -5.15 9.37
CA VAL A 45 -19.48 -5.05 10.05
C VAL A 45 -18.46 -4.46 9.08
N VAL A 46 -17.97 -3.25 9.36
CA VAL A 46 -16.94 -2.59 8.56
C VAL A 46 -15.76 -2.19 9.45
N THR A 47 -14.56 -2.42 8.94
CA THR A 47 -13.32 -2.02 9.62
C THR A 47 -12.73 -0.79 8.92
N PRO A 48 -12.45 0.31 9.63
CA PRO A 48 -11.86 1.53 9.03
C PRO A 48 -10.52 1.32 8.32
N ILE A 49 -9.79 0.30 8.73
CA ILE A 49 -8.64 -0.26 8.03
C ILE A 49 -8.92 -1.76 7.94
N TYR A 50 -8.82 -2.36 6.76
CA TYR A 50 -8.89 -3.81 6.61
C TYR A 50 -7.48 -4.36 6.27
N PRO A 51 -6.66 -4.70 7.29
CA PRO A 51 -5.31 -5.21 7.10
C PRO A 51 -5.16 -6.41 6.15
N PRO A 52 -6.12 -7.37 6.08
CA PRO A 52 -5.99 -8.53 5.20
C PRO A 52 -5.77 -8.19 3.74
N THR A 53 -6.43 -7.14 3.24
CA THR A 53 -6.30 -6.72 1.84
C THR A 53 -4.87 -6.28 1.53
N GLY A 54 -4.21 -5.55 2.43
CA GLY A 54 -2.81 -5.20 2.26
C GLY A 54 -1.86 -6.39 2.39
N VAL A 55 -2.16 -7.35 3.27
CA VAL A 55 -1.44 -8.64 3.33
C VAL A 55 -1.55 -9.39 2.00
N ALA A 56 -2.75 -9.46 1.44
CA ALA A 56 -3.02 -10.14 0.17
C ALA A 56 -2.23 -9.51 -0.99
N VAL A 57 -2.27 -8.18 -1.13
CA VAL A 57 -1.49 -7.49 -2.18
C VAL A 57 0.01 -7.69 -1.96
N ALA A 58 0.51 -7.56 -0.73
CA ALA A 58 1.93 -7.81 -0.44
C ALA A 58 2.35 -9.24 -0.77
N ALA A 59 1.55 -10.24 -0.37
CA ALA A 59 1.81 -11.64 -0.65
C ALA A 59 1.87 -11.93 -2.17
N LEU A 60 0.96 -11.36 -2.96
CA LEU A 60 0.93 -11.54 -4.42
C LEU A 60 2.13 -10.86 -5.12
N LEU A 61 2.62 -9.76 -4.56
CA LEU A 61 3.81 -9.06 -5.05
C LEU A 61 5.11 -9.77 -4.67
N VAL A 62 5.16 -10.42 -3.49
CA VAL A 62 6.35 -11.13 -2.99
C VAL A 62 6.44 -12.55 -3.53
N PHE A 63 5.36 -13.33 -3.39
CA PHE A 63 5.36 -14.76 -3.66
C PHE A 63 4.72 -15.15 -5.00
N GLY A 64 4.21 -14.19 -5.75
CA GLY A 64 3.60 -14.45 -7.04
C GLY A 64 2.08 -14.59 -7.01
N LEU A 65 1.46 -14.58 -8.20
CA LEU A 65 0.00 -14.75 -8.34
C LEU A 65 -0.48 -16.14 -7.89
N GLY A 66 0.40 -17.14 -7.86
CA GLY A 66 0.08 -18.51 -7.48
C GLY A 66 -0.38 -18.67 -6.02
N CYS A 67 -0.14 -17.69 -5.13
CA CYS A 67 -0.54 -17.79 -3.72
C CYS A 67 -2.01 -17.41 -3.46
N TRP A 68 -2.78 -17.09 -4.51
CA TRP A 68 -4.18 -16.69 -4.39
C TRP A 68 -5.09 -17.68 -3.63
N PRO A 69 -4.88 -19.02 -3.67
CA PRO A 69 -5.71 -19.91 -2.86
C PRO A 69 -5.54 -19.67 -1.36
N GLY A 70 -4.35 -19.22 -0.94
CA GLY A 70 -4.10 -18.85 0.45
C GLY A 70 -4.92 -17.64 0.89
N ILE A 71 -5.09 -16.65 0.00
CA ILE A 71 -5.93 -15.48 0.24
C ILE A 71 -7.39 -15.91 0.40
N MET A 72 -7.89 -16.74 -0.53
CA MET A 72 -9.26 -17.22 -0.48
C MET A 72 -9.53 -18.07 0.77
N LEU A 73 -8.60 -18.95 1.15
CA LEU A 73 -8.68 -19.74 2.39
C LEU A 73 -8.66 -18.85 3.64
N GLY A 74 -7.77 -17.86 3.70
CA GLY A 74 -7.73 -16.89 4.79
C GLY A 74 -9.05 -16.12 4.91
N ALA A 75 -9.57 -15.62 3.79
CA ALA A 75 -10.85 -14.91 3.72
C ALA A 75 -12.01 -15.80 4.17
N PHE A 76 -12.02 -17.07 3.77
CA PHE A 76 -13.02 -18.05 4.22
C PHE A 76 -13.04 -18.20 5.74
N PHE A 77 -11.88 -18.39 6.39
CA PHE A 77 -11.82 -18.51 7.85
C PHE A 77 -12.20 -17.22 8.57
N VAL A 78 -11.87 -16.05 8.00
CA VAL A 78 -12.32 -14.76 8.54
C VAL A 78 -13.84 -14.68 8.52
N VAL A 79 -14.48 -15.01 7.38
CA VAL A 79 -15.94 -14.94 7.26
C VAL A 79 -16.63 -15.98 8.14
N LEU A 80 -16.12 -17.21 8.22
CA LEU A 80 -16.65 -18.23 9.13
C LEU A 80 -16.58 -17.82 10.60
N SER A 81 -15.65 -16.94 10.97
CA SER A 81 -15.55 -16.42 12.34
C SER A 81 -16.62 -15.37 12.66
N LEU A 82 -17.29 -14.83 11.62
CA LEU A 82 -18.30 -13.78 11.73
C LEU A 82 -19.71 -14.28 11.48
N THR A 83 -19.88 -15.19 10.51
CA THR A 83 -21.21 -15.63 10.07
C THR A 83 -21.22 -17.11 9.74
N THR A 84 -22.42 -17.69 9.74
CA THR A 84 -22.63 -19.03 9.17
C THR A 84 -22.46 -18.99 7.65
N PRO A 85 -21.95 -20.07 7.03
CA PRO A 85 -21.79 -20.13 5.58
C PRO A 85 -23.14 -20.00 4.87
N SER A 86 -23.27 -18.96 4.05
CA SER A 86 -24.43 -18.65 3.22
C SER A 86 -23.97 -18.27 1.80
N PRO A 87 -24.84 -18.31 0.78
CA PRO A 87 -24.44 -18.04 -0.60
C PRO A 87 -23.81 -16.64 -0.81
N GLU A 88 -24.18 -15.66 0.02
CA GLU A 88 -23.63 -14.30 0.01
C GLU A 88 -22.13 -14.24 0.40
N VAL A 89 -21.65 -15.22 1.17
CA VAL A 89 -20.25 -15.37 1.54
C VAL A 89 -19.39 -15.57 0.29
N LEU A 90 -19.92 -16.22 -0.76
CA LEU A 90 -19.18 -16.43 -2.01
C LEU A 90 -18.80 -15.11 -2.69
N GLY A 91 -19.70 -14.11 -2.70
CA GLY A 91 -19.40 -12.80 -3.28
C GLY A 91 -18.28 -12.09 -2.52
N VAL A 92 -18.28 -12.19 -1.20
CA VAL A 92 -17.23 -11.64 -0.34
C VAL A 92 -15.90 -12.34 -0.57
N LEU A 93 -15.89 -13.69 -0.63
CA LEU A 93 -14.66 -14.45 -0.90
C LEU A 93 -14.08 -14.13 -2.28
N VAL A 94 -14.94 -14.10 -3.30
CA VAL A 94 -14.54 -13.77 -4.67
C VAL A 94 -14.03 -12.33 -4.72
N GLY A 95 -14.73 -11.37 -4.13
CA GLY A 95 -14.32 -9.97 -4.06
C GLY A 95 -12.98 -9.76 -3.37
N ASN A 96 -12.83 -10.31 -2.16
CA ASN A 96 -11.62 -10.21 -1.36
C ASN A 96 -10.40 -10.93 -1.96
N THR A 97 -10.62 -11.84 -2.93
CA THR A 97 -9.54 -12.54 -3.65
C THR A 97 -9.25 -11.86 -4.99
N ALA A 98 -10.29 -11.52 -5.75
CA ALA A 98 -10.19 -10.92 -7.08
C ALA A 98 -9.62 -9.50 -7.03
N ALA A 99 -10.00 -8.69 -6.04
CA ALA A 99 -9.50 -7.31 -5.93
C ALA A 99 -7.97 -7.27 -5.72
N PRO A 100 -7.36 -8.00 -4.75
CA PRO A 100 -5.90 -8.06 -4.63
C PRO A 100 -5.21 -8.67 -5.86
N LEU A 101 -5.81 -9.66 -6.53
CA LEU A 101 -5.30 -10.22 -7.77
C LEU A 101 -5.24 -9.17 -8.89
N CYS A 102 -6.33 -8.43 -9.09
CA CYS A 102 -6.39 -7.31 -10.03
C CYS A 102 -5.37 -6.23 -9.68
N ALA A 103 -5.24 -5.87 -8.39
CA ALA A 103 -4.22 -4.94 -7.92
C ALA A 103 -2.81 -5.40 -8.33
N ALA A 104 -2.45 -6.65 -8.01
CA ALA A 104 -1.15 -7.20 -8.34
C ALA A 104 -0.89 -7.24 -9.86
N LEU A 105 -1.90 -7.58 -10.66
CA LEU A 105 -1.81 -7.58 -12.13
C LEU A 105 -1.61 -6.17 -12.70
N LEU A 106 -2.36 -5.18 -12.21
CA LEU A 106 -2.23 -3.78 -12.63
C LEU A 106 -0.86 -3.21 -12.25
N LEU A 107 -0.38 -3.49 -11.03
CA LEU A 107 0.96 -3.08 -10.59
C LEU A 107 2.06 -3.71 -11.45
N ARG A 108 1.96 -5.00 -11.76
CA ARG A 108 2.91 -5.68 -12.66
C ARG A 108 2.92 -5.05 -14.05
N ARG A 109 1.75 -4.76 -14.63
CA ARG A 109 1.65 -4.07 -15.93
C ARG A 109 2.22 -2.66 -15.89
N ALA A 110 2.10 -1.96 -14.76
CA ALA A 110 2.67 -0.64 -14.58
C ALA A 110 4.20 -0.65 -14.38
N GLY A 111 4.83 -1.82 -14.29
CA GLY A 111 6.27 -1.97 -14.02
C GLY A 111 6.65 -1.65 -12.57
N PHE A 112 5.73 -1.89 -11.63
CA PHE A 112 5.89 -1.57 -10.21
C PHE A 112 7.12 -2.25 -9.61
N ARG A 113 7.93 -1.47 -8.89
CA ARG A 113 9.06 -1.96 -8.10
C ARG A 113 8.75 -1.88 -6.61
N SER A 114 8.91 -2.99 -5.89
CA SER A 114 8.56 -3.06 -4.47
C SER A 114 9.54 -2.35 -3.51
N ASP A 115 10.59 -1.70 -4.01
CA ASP A 115 11.45 -0.77 -3.27
C ASP A 115 10.82 0.61 -3.12
N LEU A 116 9.73 0.90 -3.83
CA LEU A 116 9.05 2.20 -3.82
C LEU A 116 10.04 3.36 -4.06
N SER A 117 11.11 3.08 -4.82
CA SER A 117 12.20 4.04 -5.06
C SER A 117 11.79 5.11 -6.08
N ARG A 118 10.72 4.86 -6.84
CA ARG A 118 10.16 5.77 -7.84
C ARG A 118 8.78 6.23 -7.41
N LEU A 119 8.45 7.47 -7.75
CA LEU A 119 7.08 7.98 -7.62
C LEU A 119 6.05 7.11 -8.28
N ARG A 120 6.36 6.66 -9.50
CA ARG A 120 5.47 5.83 -10.28
C ARG A 120 5.05 4.59 -9.51
N ASP A 121 5.92 4.04 -8.65
CA ASP A 121 5.59 2.92 -7.79
C ASP A 121 4.58 3.34 -6.71
N GLY A 122 4.81 4.46 -6.02
CA GLY A 122 3.85 5.01 -5.06
C GLY A 122 2.49 5.37 -5.67
N LEU A 123 2.48 6.05 -6.83
CA LEU A 123 1.24 6.42 -7.53
C LEU A 123 0.50 5.20 -8.06
N SER A 124 1.20 4.21 -8.60
CA SER A 124 0.55 2.97 -9.04
C SER A 124 -0.02 2.17 -7.86
N LEU A 125 0.68 2.13 -6.72
CA LEU A 125 0.14 1.55 -5.49
C LEU A 125 -1.16 2.24 -5.05
N VAL A 126 -1.20 3.57 -5.12
CA VAL A 126 -2.40 4.30 -4.71
C VAL A 126 -3.52 4.18 -5.73
N PHE A 127 -3.29 4.61 -6.97
CA PHE A 127 -4.36 4.69 -7.96
C PHE A 127 -4.80 3.34 -8.50
N LEU A 128 -3.85 2.44 -8.79
CA LEU A 128 -4.19 1.15 -9.41
C LEU A 128 -4.57 0.10 -8.35
N ALA A 129 -3.77 -0.04 -7.29
CA ALA A 129 -4.01 -1.07 -6.30
C ALA A 129 -5.02 -0.66 -5.23
N ALA A 130 -4.86 0.50 -4.59
CA ALA A 130 -5.74 0.91 -3.49
C ALA A 130 -7.09 1.46 -3.97
N LEU A 131 -7.11 2.35 -4.95
CA LEU A 131 -8.35 3.01 -5.39
C LEU A 131 -9.10 2.19 -6.44
N ALA A 132 -8.48 1.84 -7.56
CA ALA A 132 -9.17 1.18 -8.67
C ALA A 132 -9.52 -0.29 -8.37
N ALA A 133 -8.54 -1.10 -7.97
CA ALA A 133 -8.78 -2.53 -7.79
C ALA A 133 -9.72 -2.85 -6.62
N MET A 134 -9.71 -2.05 -5.55
CA MET A 134 -10.59 -2.28 -4.38
C MET A 134 -12.07 -1.98 -4.65
N MET A 135 -12.40 -1.29 -5.75
CA MET A 135 -13.80 -1.15 -6.18
C MET A 135 -14.43 -2.52 -6.47
N ILE A 136 -13.64 -3.50 -6.91
CA ILE A 136 -14.11 -4.87 -7.19
C ILE A 136 -14.61 -5.53 -5.90
N SER A 137 -13.82 -5.42 -4.82
CA SER A 137 -14.15 -5.99 -3.50
C SER A 137 -15.44 -5.37 -2.95
N ALA A 138 -15.50 -4.03 -2.88
CA ALA A 138 -16.66 -3.32 -2.36
C ALA A 138 -17.93 -3.58 -3.19
N THR A 139 -17.82 -3.64 -4.52
CA THR A 139 -18.98 -3.88 -5.40
C THR A 139 -19.50 -5.31 -5.28
N LEU A 140 -18.62 -6.31 -5.23
CA LEU A 140 -19.04 -7.70 -5.06
C LEU A 140 -19.56 -7.99 -3.65
N GLY A 141 -18.90 -7.47 -2.61
CA GLY A 141 -19.31 -7.64 -1.22
C GLY A 141 -20.66 -6.97 -0.94
N VAL A 142 -20.78 -5.68 -1.20
CA VAL A 142 -22.01 -4.92 -0.91
C VAL A 142 -23.13 -5.23 -1.90
N GLY A 143 -22.79 -5.43 -3.18
CA GLY A 143 -23.78 -5.81 -4.20
C GLY A 143 -24.48 -7.12 -3.85
N LEU A 144 -23.74 -8.13 -3.37
CA LEU A 144 -24.34 -9.41 -3.00
C LEU A 144 -25.16 -9.32 -1.71
N LEU A 145 -24.79 -8.45 -0.75
CA LEU A 145 -25.60 -8.17 0.45
C LEU A 145 -26.96 -7.52 0.12
N VAL A 146 -27.00 -6.63 -0.88
CA VAL A 146 -28.26 -6.04 -1.34
C VAL A 146 -29.09 -7.09 -2.10
N LEU A 147 -28.46 -7.87 -2.98
CA LEU A 147 -29.14 -8.93 -3.74
C LEU A 147 -29.69 -10.05 -2.84
N SER A 148 -29.03 -10.32 -1.70
CA SER A 148 -29.49 -11.29 -0.70
C SER A 148 -30.45 -10.70 0.34
N ASN A 149 -30.89 -9.45 0.16
CA ASN A 149 -31.83 -8.75 1.04
C ASN A 149 -31.35 -8.59 2.49
N ARG A 150 -30.02 -8.64 2.71
CA ARG A 150 -29.37 -8.41 4.01
C ARG A 150 -29.05 -6.95 4.28
N LEU A 151 -28.94 -6.17 3.22
CA LEU A 151 -28.71 -4.73 3.27
C LEU A 151 -29.79 -4.01 2.47
N ALA A 152 -30.38 -2.97 3.07
CA ALA A 152 -31.36 -2.16 2.36
C ALA A 152 -30.67 -1.37 1.23
N GLY A 153 -31.32 -1.26 0.07
CA GLY A 153 -30.72 -0.63 -1.11
C GLY A 153 -30.30 0.83 -0.90
N HIS A 154 -30.96 1.57 0.01
CA HIS A 154 -30.58 2.96 0.34
C HIS A 154 -29.24 3.06 1.09
N SER A 155 -28.86 2.01 1.81
CA SER A 155 -27.60 1.90 2.55
C SER A 155 -26.40 1.56 1.67
N PHE A 156 -26.64 1.20 0.40
CA PHE A 156 -25.62 0.70 -0.52
C PHE A 156 -24.39 1.60 -0.57
N TRP A 157 -24.58 2.90 -0.85
CA TRP A 157 -23.46 3.84 -1.03
C TRP A 157 -22.66 4.06 0.24
N LEU A 158 -23.34 4.10 1.39
CA LEU A 158 -22.68 4.33 2.67
C LEU A 158 -21.78 3.14 3.04
N VAL A 159 -22.30 1.92 2.93
CA VAL A 159 -21.56 0.69 3.23
C VAL A 159 -20.49 0.42 2.18
N TRP A 160 -20.78 0.69 0.89
CA TRP A 160 -19.82 0.54 -0.20
C TRP A 160 -18.61 1.45 -0.03
N LEU A 161 -18.82 2.74 0.29
CA LEU A 161 -17.73 3.68 0.56
C LEU A 161 -16.90 3.22 1.75
N ALA A 162 -17.55 2.78 2.82
CA ALA A 162 -16.88 2.31 4.01
C ALA A 162 -15.99 1.09 3.77
N TRP A 163 -16.52 0.12 3.03
CA TRP A 163 -15.77 -1.06 2.65
C TRP A 163 -14.58 -0.70 1.75
N TRP A 164 -14.84 0.11 0.72
CA TRP A 164 -13.83 0.54 -0.23
C TRP A 164 -12.68 1.30 0.43
N VAL A 165 -12.98 2.26 1.32
CA VAL A 165 -11.96 3.01 2.07
C VAL A 165 -11.19 2.09 3.00
N GLY A 166 -11.86 1.17 3.70
CA GLY A 166 -11.21 0.19 4.57
C GLY A 166 -10.18 -0.68 3.82
N ASP A 167 -10.57 -1.20 2.65
CA ASP A 167 -9.71 -1.97 1.77
C ASP A 167 -8.55 -1.14 1.22
N ALA A 168 -8.83 0.06 0.71
CA ALA A 168 -7.82 0.98 0.19
C ALA A 168 -6.78 1.34 1.26
N MET A 169 -7.21 1.66 2.48
CA MET A 169 -6.31 1.95 3.59
C MET A 169 -5.48 0.72 4.01
N GLY A 170 -6.09 -0.47 3.98
CA GLY A 170 -5.36 -1.73 4.13
C GLY A 170 -4.21 -1.84 3.13
N VAL A 171 -4.46 -1.56 1.84
CA VAL A 171 -3.41 -1.57 0.82
C VAL A 171 -2.36 -0.50 1.06
N LEU A 172 -2.76 0.75 1.30
CA LEU A 172 -1.86 1.90 1.43
C LEU A 172 -0.95 1.84 2.64
N ILE A 173 -1.40 1.17 3.71
CA ILE A 173 -0.65 1.11 4.96
C ILE A 173 0.10 -0.21 5.08
N VAL A 174 -0.60 -1.34 4.93
CA VAL A 174 -0.06 -2.66 5.26
C VAL A 174 0.84 -3.19 4.14
N THR A 175 0.48 -2.96 2.87
CA THR A 175 1.31 -3.42 1.73
C THR A 175 2.73 -2.87 1.77
N PRO A 176 2.96 -1.54 1.79
CA PRO A 176 4.32 -1.01 1.78
C PRO A 176 5.11 -1.40 3.03
N LEU A 177 4.45 -1.50 4.19
CA LEU A 177 5.07 -1.96 5.44
C LEU A 177 5.61 -3.39 5.30
N LEU A 178 4.81 -4.32 4.78
CA LEU A 178 5.22 -5.71 4.59
C LEU A 178 6.30 -5.88 3.51
N LEU A 179 6.18 -5.15 2.40
CA LEU A 179 7.20 -5.14 1.35
C LEU A 179 8.55 -4.65 1.89
N MET A 180 8.53 -3.65 2.77
CA MET A 180 9.71 -3.18 3.44
C MET A 180 10.26 -4.23 4.40
N LEU A 181 9.46 -4.76 5.32
CA LEU A 181 9.90 -5.79 6.28
C LEU A 181 10.53 -7.00 5.59
N TYR A 182 9.98 -7.40 4.44
CA TYR A 182 10.53 -8.47 3.62
C TYR A 182 11.90 -8.13 2.99
N ARG A 183 12.15 -6.84 2.70
CA ARG A 183 13.39 -6.36 2.07
C ARG A 183 14.44 -5.83 3.05
N VAL A 184 14.10 -5.60 4.32
CA VAL A 184 15.06 -5.14 5.33
C VAL A 184 16.19 -6.15 5.43
N ARG A 185 17.37 -5.75 4.93
CA ARG A 185 18.63 -6.44 5.17
C ARG A 185 19.19 -5.91 6.47
N TRP A 186 19.40 -6.83 7.42
CA TRP A 186 20.08 -6.52 8.67
C TRP A 186 21.60 -6.48 8.43
N PRO A 187 22.31 -5.48 8.97
CA PRO A 187 21.83 -4.34 9.77
C PRO A 187 21.24 -3.22 8.90
N PRO A 188 20.24 -2.47 9.39
CA PRO A 188 19.71 -1.32 8.66
C PRO A 188 20.84 -0.31 8.40
N PRO A 189 20.83 0.39 7.25
CA PRO A 189 21.75 1.51 7.02
C PRO A 189 21.62 2.51 8.17
N THR A 190 22.65 3.31 8.42
CA THR A 190 22.71 4.28 9.52
C THR A 190 21.57 5.30 9.45
N VAL A 191 20.39 4.90 9.93
CA VAL A 191 19.29 5.79 10.24
C VAL A 191 19.83 6.73 11.31
N ARG A 192 19.52 8.03 11.20
CA ARG A 192 19.80 8.97 12.29
C ARG A 192 18.85 8.60 13.42
N TRP A 193 19.24 7.63 14.24
CA TRP A 193 18.41 7.01 15.28
C TRP A 193 17.79 8.08 16.19
N LYS A 194 18.53 9.15 16.49
CA LYS A 194 18.04 10.31 17.25
C LYS A 194 16.82 10.99 16.62
N GLU A 195 16.84 11.18 15.29
CA GLU A 195 15.72 11.81 14.58
C GLU A 195 14.53 10.83 14.47
N ALA A 196 14.81 9.55 14.24
CA ALA A 196 13.76 8.52 14.16
C ALA A 196 13.06 8.31 15.52
N THR A 197 13.83 8.31 16.62
CA THR A 197 13.27 8.28 17.97
C THR A 197 12.50 9.56 18.29
N ALA A 198 12.98 10.73 17.87
CA ALA A 198 12.25 11.99 18.07
C ALA A 198 10.91 12.00 17.31
N LEU A 199 10.90 11.51 16.07
CA LEU A 199 9.66 11.35 15.29
C LEU A 199 8.70 10.37 15.97
N ALA A 200 9.20 9.20 16.40
CA ALA A 200 8.37 8.20 17.06
C ALA A 200 7.77 8.74 18.36
N VAL A 201 8.55 9.43 19.18
CA VAL A 201 8.08 10.07 20.41
C VAL A 201 7.06 11.16 20.11
N ALA A 202 7.33 12.03 19.14
CA ALA A 202 6.40 13.08 18.72
C ALA A 202 5.08 12.47 18.23
N ALA A 203 5.13 11.42 17.41
CA ALA A 203 3.95 10.74 16.91
C ALA A 203 3.16 10.06 18.03
N CYS A 204 3.84 9.34 18.93
CA CYS A 204 3.22 8.68 20.08
C CYS A 204 2.65 9.67 21.11
N ALA A 205 3.09 10.93 21.13
CA ALA A 205 2.53 11.96 22.02
C ALA A 205 1.40 12.76 21.34
N LEU A 206 1.64 13.31 20.14
CA LEU A 206 0.70 14.17 19.42
C LEU A 206 -0.55 13.41 18.95
N VAL A 207 -0.39 12.18 18.48
CA VAL A 207 -1.53 11.42 17.93
C VAL A 207 -2.56 11.09 19.01
N PRO A 208 -2.19 10.51 20.18
CA PRO A 208 -3.15 10.31 21.26
C PRO A 208 -3.71 11.61 21.80
N LEU A 209 -2.88 12.66 21.97
CA LEU A 209 -3.35 13.96 22.43
C LEU A 209 -4.42 14.55 21.50
N ALA A 210 -4.21 14.46 20.18
CA ALA A 210 -5.14 14.95 19.16
C ALA A 210 -6.45 14.15 19.11
N THR A 211 -6.38 12.84 19.42
CA THR A 211 -7.51 11.93 19.25
C THR A 211 -8.37 11.82 20.52
N TYR A 212 -7.74 11.79 21.71
CA TYR A 212 -8.43 11.67 22.99
C TYR A 212 -8.86 13.02 23.58
N SER A 213 -8.39 14.14 23.01
CA SER A 213 -8.90 15.46 23.37
C SER A 213 -10.37 15.61 22.96
N SER A 214 -11.15 16.31 23.78
CA SER A 214 -12.53 16.69 23.48
C SER A 214 -12.63 17.76 22.39
N MET A 215 -11.50 18.41 22.05
CA MET A 215 -11.40 19.34 20.94
C MET A 215 -10.98 18.60 19.67
N SER A 216 -11.65 18.85 18.53
CA SER A 216 -11.39 18.25 17.21
C SER A 216 -10.01 18.63 16.64
N LEU A 217 -8.94 18.11 17.23
CA LEU A 217 -7.54 18.43 16.91
C LEU A 217 -6.91 17.45 15.92
N LEU A 218 -7.68 16.56 15.29
CA LEU A 218 -7.18 15.58 14.32
C LEU A 218 -6.33 16.21 13.20
N PHE A 219 -6.60 17.46 12.83
CA PHE A 219 -5.84 18.19 11.81
C PHE A 219 -4.38 18.51 12.22
N ILE A 220 -4.04 18.52 13.52
CA ILE A 220 -2.66 18.75 13.98
C ILE A 220 -1.70 17.63 13.58
N VAL A 221 -2.24 16.49 13.17
CA VAL A 221 -1.47 15.35 12.68
C VAL A 221 -0.89 15.61 11.29
N TYR A 222 -1.48 16.49 10.47
CA TYR A 222 -0.98 16.79 9.11
C TYR A 222 0.42 17.41 9.11
N PRO A 223 0.71 18.45 9.92
CA PRO A 223 2.09 18.97 10.06
C PRO A 223 3.11 17.89 10.43
N LEU A 224 2.74 16.97 11.33
CA LEU A 224 3.59 15.84 11.72
C LEU A 224 3.83 14.87 10.55
N LEU A 225 2.79 14.52 9.80
CA LEU A 225 2.89 13.68 8.60
C LEU A 225 3.76 14.33 7.52
N ILE A 226 3.58 15.62 7.28
CA ILE A 226 4.39 16.38 6.33
C ILE A 226 5.85 16.40 6.76
N TRP A 227 6.12 16.68 8.04
CA TRP A 227 7.48 16.68 8.57
C TRP A 227 8.14 15.29 8.49
N ALA A 228 7.39 14.23 8.83
CA ALA A 228 7.83 12.84 8.70
C ALA A 228 8.18 12.49 7.24
N ALA A 229 7.36 12.93 6.30
CA ALA A 229 7.56 12.70 4.88
C ALA A 229 8.76 13.46 4.31
N LEU A 230 8.97 14.71 4.73
CA LEU A 230 10.12 15.50 4.27
C LEU A 230 11.45 14.93 4.79
N ARG A 231 11.46 14.42 6.03
CA ARG A 231 12.70 13.95 6.66
C ARG A 231 13.01 12.47 6.42
N PHE A 232 12.00 11.61 6.50
CA PHE A 232 12.12 10.15 6.39
C PHE A 232 11.44 9.60 5.14
N GLN A 233 11.07 10.47 4.20
CA GLN A 233 10.49 10.11 2.90
C GLN A 233 9.17 9.34 3.09
N LEU A 234 8.87 8.40 2.21
CA LEU A 234 7.63 7.62 2.27
C LEU A 234 7.50 6.81 3.57
N LEU A 235 8.63 6.44 4.17
CA LEU A 235 8.70 5.49 5.28
C LEU A 235 8.19 6.07 6.60
N GLY A 236 8.67 7.26 6.97
CA GLY A 236 8.17 7.95 8.16
C GLY A 236 6.71 8.36 8.02
N SER A 237 6.29 8.77 6.82
CA SER A 237 4.91 9.15 6.53
C SER A 237 3.93 7.98 6.70
N VAL A 238 4.25 6.81 6.12
CA VAL A 238 3.40 5.61 6.23
C VAL A 238 3.29 5.11 7.67
N LEU A 239 4.40 5.11 8.43
CA LEU A 239 4.38 4.69 9.84
C LEU A 239 3.58 5.65 10.73
N CYS A 240 3.74 6.97 10.53
CA CYS A 240 2.93 7.95 11.23
C CYS A 240 1.45 7.83 10.85
N ALA A 241 1.13 7.67 9.56
CA ALA A 241 -0.24 7.49 9.10
C ALA A 241 -0.87 6.21 9.66
N LEU A 242 -0.12 5.11 9.75
CA LEU A 242 -0.54 3.88 10.41
C LEU A 242 -0.86 4.12 11.88
N LEU A 243 0.08 4.72 12.63
CA LEU A 243 -0.11 5.02 14.05
C LEU A 243 -1.35 5.88 14.26
N THR A 244 -1.50 6.93 13.46
CA THR A 244 -2.67 7.81 13.50
C THR A 244 -3.95 7.07 13.21
N SER A 245 -4.00 6.29 12.13
CA SER A 245 -5.22 5.59 11.74
C SER A 245 -5.62 4.53 12.78
N VAL A 246 -4.65 3.84 13.39
CA VAL A 246 -4.89 2.89 14.50
C VAL A 246 -5.42 3.61 15.74
N VAL A 247 -4.76 4.68 16.20
CA VAL A 247 -5.20 5.40 17.41
C VAL A 247 -6.56 6.05 17.20
N ALA A 248 -6.81 6.63 16.02
CA ALA A 248 -8.12 7.19 15.64
C ALA A 248 -9.21 6.12 15.66
N THR A 249 -8.93 4.94 15.09
CA THR A 249 -9.86 3.81 15.10
C THR A 249 -10.14 3.30 16.53
N VAL A 250 -9.12 3.24 17.40
CA VAL A 250 -9.29 2.85 18.80
C VAL A 250 -10.14 3.86 19.57
N ALA A 251 -9.90 5.16 19.39
CA ALA A 251 -10.71 6.18 20.05
C ALA A 251 -12.15 6.21 19.54
N ALA A 252 -12.35 6.03 18.22
CA ALA A 252 -13.65 5.93 17.60
C ALA A 252 -14.46 4.73 18.10
N THR A 253 -13.84 3.54 18.18
CA THR A 253 -14.50 2.33 18.69
C THR A 253 -14.81 2.40 20.17
N ASN A 254 -13.96 3.04 20.97
CA ASN A 254 -14.20 3.26 22.40
C ASN A 254 -15.20 4.40 22.68
N GLY A 255 -15.61 5.18 21.67
CA GLY A 255 -16.52 6.32 21.83
C GLY A 255 -15.92 7.43 22.71
N VAL A 256 -14.62 7.70 22.58
CA VAL A 256 -13.88 8.66 23.42
C VAL A 256 -13.28 9.79 22.59
N GLY A 257 -12.97 10.90 23.27
CA GLY A 257 -12.36 12.09 22.64
C GLY A 257 -13.30 12.73 21.61
N VAL A 258 -12.76 13.03 20.42
CA VAL A 258 -13.48 13.66 19.31
C VAL A 258 -14.72 12.88 18.87
N PHE A 259 -14.75 11.57 19.10
CA PHE A 259 -15.83 10.69 18.66
C PHE A 259 -16.94 10.48 19.71
N ALA A 260 -16.78 11.00 20.92
CA ALA A 260 -17.68 10.67 22.05
C ALA A 260 -19.13 11.15 21.89
N ARG A 261 -19.37 12.16 21.05
CA ARG A 261 -20.71 12.75 20.83
C ARG A 261 -21.32 12.41 19.47
N LEU A 262 -20.65 11.58 18.69
CA LEU A 262 -21.03 11.28 17.31
C LEU A 262 -21.81 9.98 17.23
N THR A 263 -22.79 9.96 16.34
CA THR A 263 -23.46 8.74 15.90
C THR A 263 -22.48 7.84 15.14
N ARG A 264 -22.79 6.55 15.03
CA ARG A 264 -21.90 5.58 14.37
C ARG A 264 -21.64 5.89 12.89
N VAL A 265 -22.64 6.47 12.22
CA VAL A 265 -22.51 6.98 10.84
C VAL A 265 -21.58 8.19 10.79
N GLU A 266 -21.75 9.16 11.70
CA GLU A 266 -20.87 10.34 11.77
C GLU A 266 -19.41 9.96 12.08
N VAL A 267 -19.18 9.04 13.02
CA VAL A 267 -17.85 8.49 13.32
C VAL A 267 -17.22 7.91 12.05
N MET A 268 -18.00 7.12 11.30
CA MET A 268 -17.52 6.50 10.07
C MET A 268 -17.21 7.54 8.99
N VAL A 269 -18.10 8.50 8.77
CA VAL A 269 -17.90 9.60 7.80
C VAL A 269 -16.66 10.41 8.17
N GLN A 270 -16.47 10.73 9.44
CA GLN A 270 -15.32 11.51 9.90
C GLN A 270 -14.01 10.73 9.77
N LEU A 271 -13.99 9.44 10.12
CA LEU A 271 -12.82 8.57 9.92
C LEU A 271 -12.47 8.41 8.43
N GLN A 272 -13.47 8.22 7.57
CA GLN A 272 -13.25 8.09 6.14
C GLN A 272 -12.77 9.40 5.50
N ALA A 273 -13.37 10.53 5.86
CA ALA A 273 -12.91 11.85 5.40
C ALA A 273 -11.47 12.11 5.85
N PHE A 274 -11.14 11.77 7.09
CA PHE A 274 -9.79 11.89 7.63
C PHE A 274 -8.79 10.98 6.89
N ASN A 275 -9.10 9.69 6.73
CA ASN A 275 -8.26 8.74 6.01
C ASN A 275 -8.08 9.11 4.53
N GLY A 276 -9.16 9.56 3.86
CA GLY A 276 -9.14 10.02 2.48
C GLY A 276 -8.28 11.27 2.31
N ALA A 277 -8.38 12.25 3.21
CA ALA A 277 -7.55 13.44 3.19
C ALA A 277 -6.08 13.14 3.51
N MET A 278 -5.79 12.18 4.41
CA MET A 278 -4.43 11.67 4.62
C MET A 278 -3.86 11.01 3.37
N ALA A 279 -4.63 10.16 2.68
CA ALA A 279 -4.21 9.51 1.44
C ALA A 279 -3.96 10.53 0.32
N LEU A 280 -4.82 11.53 0.16
CA LEU A 280 -4.63 12.62 -0.81
C LEU A 280 -3.39 13.45 -0.48
N THR A 281 -3.16 13.76 0.79
CA THR A 281 -1.96 14.49 1.22
C THR A 281 -0.71 13.67 0.94
N ALA A 282 -0.73 12.37 1.23
CA ALA A 282 0.37 11.47 0.92
C ALA A 282 0.65 11.40 -0.58
N LEU A 283 -0.40 11.40 -1.42
CA LEU A 283 -0.29 11.46 -2.88
C LEU A 283 0.38 12.75 -3.36
N LEU A 284 -0.15 13.90 -2.93
CA LEU A 284 0.39 15.21 -3.30
C LEU A 284 1.84 15.36 -2.84
N LEU A 285 2.13 14.94 -1.62
CA LEU A 285 3.47 15.01 -1.06
C LEU A 285 4.43 14.06 -1.77
N SER A 286 3.97 12.87 -2.16
CA SER A 286 4.74 11.96 -3.00
C SER A 286 5.06 12.60 -4.36
N ALA A 287 4.06 13.22 -5.00
CA ALA A 287 4.23 13.91 -6.28
C ALA A 287 5.27 15.04 -6.17
N VAL A 288 5.14 15.92 -5.19
CA VAL A 288 6.06 17.04 -4.95
C VAL A 288 7.47 16.56 -4.63
N ILE A 289 7.64 15.60 -3.71
CA ILE A 289 8.95 15.04 -3.35
C ILE A 289 9.64 14.46 -4.59
N THR A 290 8.86 13.88 -5.50
CA THR A 290 9.42 13.29 -6.71
C THR A 290 9.80 14.32 -7.72
N GLU A 291 8.94 15.30 -7.97
CA GLU A 291 9.27 16.40 -8.87
C GLU A 291 10.57 17.04 -8.42
N GLN A 292 10.71 17.29 -7.12
CA GLN A 292 11.95 17.79 -6.52
C GLN A 292 13.15 16.85 -6.74
N ARG A 293 12.98 15.53 -6.61
CA ARG A 293 14.05 14.55 -6.87
C ARG A 293 14.45 14.48 -8.34
N ASN A 294 13.49 14.56 -9.25
CA ASN A 294 13.74 14.55 -10.69
C ASN A 294 14.51 15.81 -11.08
N THR A 295 14.09 16.97 -10.58
CA THR A 295 14.81 18.24 -10.76
C THR A 295 16.23 18.15 -10.20
N ARG A 296 16.40 17.63 -8.98
CA ARG A 296 17.72 17.47 -8.37
C ARG A 296 18.64 16.53 -9.16
N ARG A 297 18.12 15.39 -9.63
CA ARG A 297 18.88 14.45 -10.47
C ARG A 297 19.25 15.05 -11.82
N SER A 298 18.36 15.85 -12.41
CA SER A 298 18.64 16.56 -13.66
C SER A 298 19.79 17.55 -13.48
N VAL A 299 19.78 18.31 -12.38
CA VAL A 299 20.87 19.24 -12.03
C VAL A 299 22.18 18.48 -11.74
N GLU A 300 22.15 17.41 -10.96
CA GLU A 300 23.34 16.59 -10.66
C GLU A 300 23.96 16.00 -11.94
N LYS A 301 23.15 15.52 -12.87
CA LYS A 301 23.62 15.05 -14.19
C LYS A 301 24.23 16.17 -15.03
N ALA A 302 23.57 17.32 -15.11
CA ALA A 302 24.10 18.46 -15.86
C ALA A 302 25.45 18.95 -15.28
N CYS A 303 25.61 18.94 -13.96
CA CYS A 303 26.89 19.23 -13.31
C CYS A 303 27.96 18.18 -13.64
N GLN A 304 27.61 16.88 -13.65
CA GLN A 304 28.55 15.81 -14.02
C GLN A 304 29.01 15.95 -15.48
N GLU A 305 28.08 16.21 -16.42
CA GLU A 305 28.40 16.45 -17.83
C GLU A 305 29.33 17.66 -18.00
N LEU A 306 29.11 18.75 -17.25
CA LEU A 306 30.00 19.92 -17.27
C LEU A 306 31.42 19.59 -16.75
N VAL A 307 31.52 18.77 -15.70
CA VAL A 307 32.82 18.32 -15.17
C VAL A 307 33.54 17.44 -16.17
N GLU A 308 32.86 16.47 -16.81
CA GLU A 308 33.46 15.62 -17.85
C GLU A 308 33.96 16.42 -19.06
N VAL A 309 33.21 17.45 -19.48
CA VAL A 309 33.62 18.35 -20.57
C VAL A 309 34.84 19.19 -20.16
N LEU A 310 34.87 19.72 -18.94
CA LEU A 310 36.02 20.47 -18.42
C LEU A 310 37.26 19.58 -18.30
N GLU A 311 37.12 18.33 -17.86
CA GLU A 311 38.21 17.36 -17.81
C GLU A 311 38.74 17.02 -19.20
N HIS A 312 37.87 16.85 -20.20
CA HIS A 312 38.30 16.66 -21.60
C HIS A 312 39.06 17.87 -22.16
N LEU A 313 38.58 19.09 -21.89
CA LEU A 313 39.24 20.32 -22.34
C LEU A 313 40.60 20.54 -21.64
N ASN A 314 40.70 20.24 -20.34
CA ASN A 314 41.97 20.31 -19.61
C ASN A 314 42.95 19.18 -19.98
N ALA A 315 42.46 18.02 -20.40
CA ALA A 315 43.28 16.90 -20.88
C ALA A 315 43.83 17.11 -22.31
N GLY A 316 43.47 18.21 -22.98
CA GLY A 316 43.95 18.54 -24.34
C GLY A 316 43.44 17.60 -25.44
N GLN A 317 42.39 16.81 -25.17
CA GLN A 317 41.80 15.88 -26.14
C GLN A 317 40.55 16.50 -26.77
N ALA A 318 40.44 16.43 -28.10
CA ALA A 318 39.30 16.97 -28.82
C ALA A 318 37.98 16.31 -28.37
N PRO A 319 36.87 17.06 -28.25
CA PRO A 319 35.64 16.53 -27.66
C PRO A 319 35.09 15.35 -28.45
N PRO A 320 34.48 14.35 -27.80
CA PRO A 320 33.81 13.28 -28.52
C PRO A 320 32.65 13.86 -29.36
N PRO A 321 32.41 13.36 -30.58
CA PRO A 321 31.37 13.90 -31.45
C PRO A 321 30.00 13.71 -30.80
N ARG A 322 29.24 14.82 -30.67
CA ARG A 322 27.83 14.78 -30.25
C ARG A 322 27.04 13.84 -31.17
N ARG A 323 26.52 12.73 -30.65
CA ARG A 323 25.53 11.93 -31.39
C ARG A 323 24.22 12.72 -31.53
N PRO A 324 23.66 12.84 -32.74
CA PRO A 324 22.37 13.47 -32.93
C PRO A 324 21.26 12.60 -32.30
N PRO A 325 20.18 13.22 -31.80
CA PRO A 325 19.07 12.47 -31.22
C PRO A 325 18.25 11.82 -32.34
N GLY A 326 18.38 10.50 -32.54
CA GLY A 326 17.52 9.78 -33.49
C GLY A 326 17.90 8.37 -33.93
N GLU A 327 19.14 7.89 -33.73
CA GLU A 327 19.54 6.54 -34.16
C GLU A 327 19.56 5.57 -32.98
N ASP A 328 18.40 5.01 -32.67
CA ASP A 328 18.27 3.83 -31.81
C ASP A 328 17.20 2.92 -32.43
N ASP A 329 17.49 2.45 -33.65
CA ASP A 329 16.91 1.21 -34.19
C ASP A 329 17.62 0.84 -35.50
N THR A 330 17.87 -0.45 -35.69
CA THR A 330 18.51 -1.09 -36.85
C THR A 330 20.04 -1.05 -36.86
N ASP A 331 20.67 -2.07 -36.27
CA ASP A 331 21.31 -3.14 -37.05
C ASP A 331 22.17 -4.02 -36.12
N ASP A 332 21.61 -5.13 -35.64
CA ASP A 332 22.43 -6.22 -35.09
C ASP A 332 21.72 -7.56 -35.36
N ARG A 333 21.73 -7.98 -36.63
CA ARG A 333 21.53 -9.37 -37.03
C ARG A 333 22.76 -9.84 -37.80
N PRO A 334 23.59 -10.75 -37.24
CA PRO A 334 24.65 -11.38 -38.01
C PRO A 334 24.04 -12.47 -38.90
N SER A 335 24.31 -12.41 -40.21
CA SER A 335 24.10 -13.52 -41.15
C SER A 335 25.41 -13.83 -41.91
N PRO A 336 25.57 -15.07 -42.41
CA PRO A 336 26.75 -15.89 -42.15
C PRO A 336 27.83 -15.79 -43.24
N THR A 337 29.09 -15.80 -42.84
CA THR A 337 30.22 -16.03 -43.74
C THR A 337 30.66 -17.48 -43.64
N GLY A 338 30.46 -18.22 -44.74
CA GLY A 338 31.12 -19.49 -44.99
C GLY A 338 32.55 -19.32 -45.48
N THR A 339 33.29 -20.44 -45.46
CA THR A 339 34.26 -20.95 -46.47
C THR A 339 35.20 -21.98 -45.79
N PRO A 340 35.86 -22.87 -46.55
CA PRO A 340 35.48 -23.52 -47.82
C PRO A 340 35.02 -24.97 -47.64
#